data_AF-A0A9Q0XJU2-F1
#
_entry.id   AF-A0A9Q0XJU2-F1
#
_cell.length_a   1.000
_cell.length_b   1.000
_cell.length_c   1.000
_cell.angle_alpha   90.00
_cell.angle_beta   90.00
_cell.angle_gamma   90.00
#
_symmetry.space_group_name_H-M   'P 1'
#
loop_
_entity.id
_entity.type
_entity.pdbx_description
1 polymer ?
#
loop_
_entity_poly.entity_id
_entity_poly.type
_entity_poly.pdbx_seq_one_letter_code
_entity_poly.pdbx_strand_id
1 'polypeptide(L)'
;MGLELSEENVTKLVEGHNLEISTEDLVGLQQEEQHGSQHGTLEEQEEEPRQLPLAVLRMAWELWGDLQTLENEHHEHQAEA
;
A
#
# COMPACT_ATOMS: atom_id res chain seq x y z
N MET A 1 -24.53 1.03 10.24
CA MET A 1 -24.72 -0.38 10.64
C MET A 1 -23.43 -0.82 11.31
N GLY A 2 -23.42 -0.87 12.64
CA GLY A 2 -22.27 -1.41 13.39
C GLY A 2 -22.33 -2.93 13.37
N LEU A 3 -21.20 -3.59 13.20
CA LEU A 3 -21.12 -5.04 13.36
C LEU A 3 -21.24 -5.35 14.86
N GLU A 4 -22.31 -6.05 15.24
CA GLU A 4 -22.46 -6.60 16.58
C GLU A 4 -21.55 -7.83 16.68
N LEU A 5 -20.44 -7.70 17.39
CA LEU A 5 -19.58 -8.83 17.71
C LEU A 5 -20.20 -9.59 18.88
N SER A 6 -20.54 -10.86 18.66
CA SER A 6 -20.95 -11.75 19.73
C SER A 6 -19.74 -12.18 20.56
N GLU A 7 -19.99 -12.55 21.82
CA GLU A 7 -18.97 -13.14 22.68
C GLU A 7 -18.33 -14.38 22.04
N GLU A 8 -19.12 -15.18 21.31
CA GLU A 8 -18.63 -16.31 20.53
C GLU A 8 -17.63 -15.90 19.42
N ASN A 9 -17.88 -14.78 18.74
CA ASN A 9 -16.96 -14.26 17.72
C ASN A 9 -15.63 -13.84 18.35
N VAL A 10 -15.67 -13.24 19.54
CA VAL A 10 -14.47 -12.87 20.29
C VAL A 10 -13.72 -14.12 20.76
N THR A 11 -14.42 -15.11 21.30
CA THR A 11 -13.80 -16.36 21.76
C THR A 11 -13.14 -17.13 20.62
N LYS A 12 -13.78 -17.22 19.44
CA LYS A 12 -13.18 -17.84 18.25
C LYS A 12 -11.97 -17.08 17.71
N LEU A 13 -11.94 -15.76 17.87
CA LEU A 13 -10.80 -14.94 17.47
C LEU A 13 -9.62 -15.14 18.44
N VAL A 14 -9.90 -15.37 19.72
CA VAL A 14 -8.88 -15.56 20.76
C VAL A 14 -8.44 -17.02 20.87
N GLU A 15 -9.27 -17.98 20.47
CA GLU A 15 -8.93 -19.41 20.35
C GLU A 15 -7.80 -19.59 19.32
N GLY A 16 -6.58 -19.74 19.81
CA GLY A 16 -5.35 -19.86 19.00
C GLY A 16 -4.42 -18.64 19.10
N HIS A 17 -4.90 -17.53 19.67
CA HIS A 17 -4.12 -16.32 19.94
C HIS A 17 -3.72 -16.16 21.42
N ASN A 18 -3.95 -17.20 22.25
CA ASN A 18 -3.40 -17.31 23.62
C ASN A 18 -1.89 -17.62 23.61
N LEU A 19 -1.12 -16.92 22.80
CA LEU A 19 0.32 -16.94 22.89
C LEU A 19 0.69 -16.16 24.16
N GLU A 20 0.91 -16.89 25.26
CA GLU A 20 1.61 -16.35 26.42
C GLU A 20 3.03 -16.00 25.96
N ILE A 21 3.24 -14.73 25.64
CA ILE A 21 4.57 -14.24 25.29
C ILE A 21 5.45 -14.30 26.54
N SER A 22 6.59 -14.99 26.45
CA SER A 22 7.52 -15.05 27.57
C SER A 22 8.24 -13.71 27.75
N THR A 23 8.84 -13.51 28.92
CA THR A 23 9.64 -12.30 29.17
C THR A 23 10.86 -12.27 28.23
N GLU A 24 11.40 -13.43 27.89
CA GLU A 24 12.48 -13.61 26.92
C GLU A 24 12.06 -13.21 25.51
N ASP A 25 10.86 -13.60 25.07
CA ASP A 25 10.30 -13.22 23.77
C ASP A 25 10.04 -11.71 23.67
N LEU A 26 9.53 -11.10 24.76
CA LEU A 26 9.37 -9.64 24.86
C LEU A 26 10.70 -8.90 24.74
N VAL A 27 11.77 -9.41 25.36
CA VAL A 27 13.12 -8.84 25.25
C VAL A 27 13.67 -9.00 23.83
N GLY A 28 13.38 -10.12 23.16
CA GLY A 28 13.72 -10.35 21.75
C GLY A 28 13.05 -9.33 20.83
N LEU A 29 11.74 -9.13 20.98
CA LEU A 29 10.97 -8.13 20.21
C LEU A 29 11.45 -6.71 20.47
N GLN A 30 11.78 -6.37 21.72
CA GLN A 30 12.27 -5.03 22.07
C GLN A 30 13.65 -4.75 21.44
N GLN A 31 14.53 -5.76 21.35
CA GLN A 31 15.79 -5.65 20.64
C GLN A 31 15.58 -5.57 19.12
N GLU A 32 14.61 -6.30 18.58
CA GLU A 32 14.24 -6.26 17.16
C GLU A 32 13.66 -4.89 16.77
N GLU A 33 12.87 -4.23 17.62
CA GLU A 33 12.46 -2.83 17.42
C GLU A 33 13.64 -1.86 17.53
N GLN A 34 14.56 -2.08 18.49
CA GLN A 34 15.70 -1.19 18.71
C GLN A 34 16.75 -1.30 17.59
N HIS A 35 16.93 -2.48 17.00
CA HIS A 35 17.73 -2.70 15.80
C HIS A 35 16.96 -2.38 14.51
N GLY A 36 15.64 -2.58 14.49
CA GLY A 36 14.75 -2.22 13.39
C GLY A 36 14.58 -0.71 13.23
N SER A 37 14.77 0.08 14.29
CA SER A 37 14.81 1.54 14.22
C SER A 37 16.02 2.08 13.44
N GLN A 38 17.09 1.28 13.28
CA GLN A 38 18.18 1.59 12.34
C GLN A 38 17.81 1.27 10.88
N HIS A 39 16.74 0.50 10.64
CA HIS A 39 16.17 0.19 9.34
C HIS A 39 14.80 0.82 9.08
N GLY A 40 14.34 1.69 10.00
CA GLY A 40 13.04 2.36 9.98
C GLY A 40 13.09 3.80 9.47
N THR A 41 14.25 4.27 9.02
CA THR A 41 14.26 5.31 7.99
C THR A 41 14.30 4.53 6.69
N LEU A 42 13.14 4.18 6.16
CA LEU A 42 13.01 4.19 4.71
C LEU A 42 13.41 5.63 4.37
N GLU A 43 14.69 5.82 4.05
CA GLU A 43 15.10 7.01 3.33
C GLU A 43 14.17 7.00 2.13
N GLU A 44 13.11 7.80 2.19
CA GLU A 44 12.64 8.49 1.00
C GLU A 44 13.91 9.16 0.49
N GLN A 45 14.67 8.42 -0.32
CA GLN A 45 15.62 9.03 -1.22
C GLN A 45 14.73 9.98 -1.98
N GLU A 46 14.81 11.26 -1.64
CA GLU A 46 14.39 12.33 -2.53
C GLU A 46 15.20 12.09 -3.79
N GLU A 47 14.62 11.29 -4.69
CA GLU A 47 15.21 11.01 -5.97
C GLU A 47 15.33 12.38 -6.62
N GLU A 48 16.56 12.89 -6.76
CA GLU A 48 16.79 14.18 -7.39
C GLU A 48 15.94 14.24 -8.66
N PRO A 49 15.18 15.32 -8.89
CA PRO A 49 14.27 15.37 -10.02
C PRO A 49 15.07 15.12 -11.29
N ARG A 50 14.90 13.91 -11.85
CA ARG A 50 15.59 13.51 -13.07
C ARG A 50 15.11 14.48 -14.14
N GLN A 51 16.02 15.31 -14.65
CA GLN A 51 15.71 16.22 -15.73
C GLN A 51 15.47 15.39 -17.00
N LEU A 52 14.21 15.10 -17.27
CA LEU A 52 13.80 14.44 -18.50
C LEU A 52 13.98 15.41 -19.67
N PRO A 53 14.54 14.96 -20.81
CA PRO A 53 14.57 15.78 -22.01
C PRO A 53 13.15 16.22 -22.39
N LEU A 54 12.99 17.47 -22.81
CA LEU A 54 11.68 18.03 -23.20
C LEU A 54 10.97 17.18 -24.27
N ALA A 55 11.73 16.53 -25.15
CA ALA A 55 11.20 15.61 -26.15
C ALA A 55 10.49 14.40 -25.52
N VAL A 56 11.04 13.85 -24.43
CA VAL A 56 10.45 12.71 -23.70
C VAL A 56 9.16 13.14 -23.01
N LEU A 57 9.16 14.31 -22.37
CA LEU A 57 7.95 14.86 -21.77
C LEU A 57 6.87 15.11 -22.82
N ARG A 58 7.22 15.73 -23.96
CA ARG A 58 6.26 15.99 -25.04
C ARG A 58 5.64 14.70 -25.57
N MET A 59 6.45 13.68 -25.82
CA MET A 59 5.98 12.36 -26.28
C MET A 59 5.04 11.71 -25.25
N ALA A 60 5.34 11.80 -23.95
CA ALA A 60 4.47 11.29 -22.91
C ALA A 60 3.11 12.02 -22.86
N TRP A 61 3.11 13.33 -23.09
CA TRP A 61 1.88 14.13 -23.16
C TRP A 61 1.01 13.79 -24.38
N GLU A 62 1.62 13.54 -25.53
CA GLU A 62 0.90 13.11 -26.73
C GLU A 62 0.26 11.73 -26.52
N LEU A 63 1.01 10.76 -26.01
CA LEU A 63 0.50 9.42 -25.68
C LEU A 63 -0.62 9.45 -24.64
N TRP A 64 -0.56 10.38 -23.68
CA TRP A 64 -1.63 10.57 -22.71
C TRP A 64 -2.92 11.05 -23.38
N GLY A 65 -2.84 11.96 -24.35
CA GLY A 65 -4.00 12.40 -25.14
C GLY A 65 -4.63 11.27 -25.94
N ASP A 66 -3.80 10.40 -26.53
CA ASP A 66 -4.28 9.23 -27.28
C ASP A 66 -4.99 8.23 -26.36
N LEU A 67 -4.46 7.99 -25.16
CA LEU A 67 -5.08 7.13 -24.14
C LEU A 67 -6.44 7.67 -23.68
N GLN A 68 -6.55 8.98 -23.46
CA GLN A 68 -7.82 9.60 -23.09
C GLN A 68 -8.86 9.52 -24.23
N THR A 69 -8.41 9.65 -25.48
CA THR A 69 -9.28 9.49 -26.65
C THR A 69 -9.80 8.06 -26.72
N LEU A 70 -8.91 7.06 -26.57
CA LEU A 70 -9.28 5.65 -26.58
C LEU A 70 -10.24 5.29 -25.44
N GLU A 71 -10.01 5.84 -24.25
CA GLU A 71 -10.91 5.65 -23.10
C GLU A 71 -12.31 6.20 -23.39
N ASN A 72 -12.42 7.39 -23.98
CA ASN A 72 -13.69 7.98 -24.34
C ASN A 72 -14.43 7.17 -25.42
N GLU A 73 -13.71 6.77 -26.48
CA GLU A 73 -14.28 5.92 -27.55
C GLU A 73 -14.79 4.59 -27.00
N HIS A 74 -14.06 3.97 -26.06
CA HIS A 74 -14.48 2.71 -25.42
C HIS A 74 -15.75 2.90 -24.56
N HIS A 75 -15.86 4.01 -23.84
CA HIS A 75 -17.07 4.32 -23.05
C HIS A 75 -18.28 4.64 -23.92
N GLU A 76 -18.11 5.36 -25.03
CA GLU A 76 -19.18 5.61 -26.01
C GLU A 76 -19.65 4.29 -26.64
N HIS A 77 -18.73 3.40 -27.00
CA HIS A 77 -19.07 2.09 -27.54
C HIS A 77 -19.80 1.17 -26.54
N GLN A 78 -19.53 1.30 -25.24
CA GLN A 78 -20.27 0.58 -24.19
C GLN A 78 -21.64 1.19 -23.88
N ALA A 79 -21.84 2.48 -24.13
CA ALA A 79 -23.12 3.14 -23.90
C ALA A 79 -24.15 2.89 -25.04
N GLU A 80 -23.68 2.53 -26.23
CA GLU A 80 -24.51 2.21 -27.40
C GLU A 80 -24.86 0.71 -27.58
N ALA A 81 -24.30 -0.18 -26.76
CA ALA A 81 -24.51 -1.63 -26.80
C ALA A 81 -25.56 -2.11 -25.75
#